data_AF-A0A6A5AVW3-F1
#
_entry.id   AF-A0A6A5AVW3-F1
#
_cell.length_a   1.000
_cell.length_b   1.000
_cell.length_c   1.000
_cell.angle_alpha   90.00
_cell.angle_beta   90.00
_cell.angle_gamma   90.00
#
_symmetry.space_group_name_H-M   'P 1'
#
loop_
_entity.id
_entity.type
_entity.pdbx_description
1 polymer ?
#
loop_
_entity_poly.entity_id
_entity_poly.type
_entity_poly.pdbx_seq_one_letter_code
_entity_poly.pdbx_strand_id
1 'polypeptide(L)'
;MADAVATKLNELVIDADVGDEGEDITLDLPAAVLTRVNHLKTLQEQHGVLEAEFEKERRLLELKYEKLYQPLYSERALVVSGDKEVATAEDKAAETEETKTVGIPQFWMKAFLNHPETEQLITDRDMPALEFLKDVKSESSTENNGFRLEFT
;
A
#
# COMPACT_ATOMS: atom_id res chain seq x y z
N MET A 1 -22.61 5.78 -11.34
CA MET A 1 -21.63 5.21 -10.38
C MET A 1 -20.23 5.15 -10.99
N ALA A 2 -20.03 4.54 -12.18
CA ALA A 2 -18.72 4.55 -12.87
C ALA A 2 -18.22 5.95 -13.26
N ASP A 3 -19.13 6.84 -13.65
CA ASP A 3 -18.83 8.20 -14.15
C ASP A 3 -18.28 9.16 -13.07
N ALA A 4 -18.74 8.99 -11.82
CA ALA A 4 -18.24 9.76 -10.67
C ALA A 4 -16.86 9.29 -10.21
N VAL A 5 -16.57 8.00 -10.37
CA VAL A 5 -15.27 7.40 -9.99
C VAL A 5 -14.20 7.80 -11.01
N ALA A 6 -14.51 7.78 -12.30
CA ALA A 6 -13.59 8.24 -13.35
C ALA A 6 -13.26 9.73 -13.22
N THR A 7 -14.27 10.56 -12.90
CA THR A 7 -14.08 12.00 -12.68
C THR A 7 -13.17 12.27 -11.47
N LYS A 8 -13.38 11.57 -10.35
CA LYS A 8 -12.56 11.74 -9.12
C LYS A 8 -11.12 11.21 -9.28
N LEU A 9 -10.91 10.29 -10.22
CA LEU A 9 -9.60 9.73 -10.56
C LEU A 9 -8.70 10.71 -11.32
N ASN A 10 -9.31 11.58 -12.14
CA ASN A 10 -8.56 12.62 -12.86
C ASN A 10 -7.94 13.66 -11.92
N GLU A 11 -8.50 13.86 -10.72
CA GLU A 11 -7.97 14.75 -9.68
C GLU A 11 -6.85 14.11 -8.85
N LEU A 12 -6.63 12.79 -9.02
CA LEU A 12 -5.71 11.98 -8.23
C LEU A 12 -4.40 11.67 -8.93
N VAL A 13 -4.27 12.02 -10.22
CA VAL A 13 -3.01 11.94 -10.95
C VAL A 13 -2.12 13.05 -10.43
N ILE A 14 -0.97 12.67 -9.89
CA ILE A 14 0.09 13.61 -9.55
C ILE A 14 0.62 14.10 -10.89
N ASP A 15 0.44 15.37 -11.20
CA ASP A 15 1.20 16.01 -12.26
C ASP A 15 2.69 15.74 -11.95
N ALA A 16 3.36 14.98 -12.80
CA ALA A 16 4.80 14.76 -12.71
C ALA A 16 5.58 16.04 -13.11
N ASP A 17 5.01 17.22 -12.84
CA ASP A 17 5.69 18.50 -12.90
C ASP A 17 6.52 18.65 -11.62
N VAL A 18 7.53 17.78 -11.49
CA VAL A 18 8.71 18.15 -10.74
C VAL A 18 9.37 19.22 -11.59
N GLY A 19 9.06 20.49 -11.30
CA GLY A 19 9.76 21.63 -11.86
C GLY A 19 11.26 21.41 -11.65
N ASP A 20 11.94 20.98 -12.71
CA ASP A 20 13.37 20.81 -12.72
C ASP A 20 13.97 22.22 -12.67
N GLU A 21 14.32 22.68 -11.47
CA GLU A 21 15.14 23.89 -11.25
C GLU A 21 16.61 23.63 -11.63
N GLY A 22 16.84 22.81 -12.67
CA GLY A 22 18.14 22.61 -13.29
C GLY A 22 18.45 23.76 -14.25
N GLU A 23 19.73 24.14 -14.33
CA GLU A 23 20.20 25.03 -15.40
C GLU A 23 19.84 24.43 -16.76
N ASP A 24 19.14 25.18 -17.62
CA ASP A 24 18.81 24.74 -18.98
C ASP A 24 20.07 24.73 -19.85
N ILE A 25 20.84 23.65 -19.72
CA ILE A 25 22.05 23.35 -20.49
C ILE A 25 21.82 23.27 -22.01
N THR A 26 20.58 23.42 -22.49
CA THR A 26 20.26 23.40 -23.92
C THR A 26 20.59 24.70 -24.66
N LEU A 27 20.91 25.79 -23.93
CA LEU A 27 21.21 27.11 -24.49
C LEU A 27 22.54 27.17 -25.28
N ASP A 28 23.48 26.25 -25.03
CA ASP A 28 24.79 26.23 -25.70
C ASP A 28 24.85 25.29 -26.92
N LEU A 29 23.73 24.67 -27.30
CA LEU A 29 23.70 23.68 -28.38
C LEU A 29 23.54 24.31 -29.77
N PRO A 30 24.19 23.75 -30.82
CA PRO A 30 23.96 24.18 -32.20
C PRO A 30 22.49 24.05 -32.61
N ALA A 31 21.99 24.96 -33.45
CA ALA A 31 20.57 25.04 -33.82
C ALA A 31 19.98 23.70 -34.33
N ALA A 32 20.73 22.95 -35.15
CA ALA A 32 20.30 21.65 -35.66
C ALA A 32 20.13 20.58 -34.57
N VAL A 33 20.92 20.67 -33.49
CA VAL A 33 20.81 19.79 -32.32
C VAL A 33 19.62 20.22 -31.46
N LEU A 34 19.45 21.52 -31.24
CA LEU A 34 18.32 22.08 -30.49
C LEU A 34 16.96 21.68 -31.10
N THR A 35 16.82 21.70 -32.43
CA THR A 35 15.60 21.22 -33.10
C THR A 35 15.29 19.76 -32.78
N ARG A 36 16.30 18.89 -32.74
CA ARG A 36 16.13 17.47 -32.41
C ARG A 36 15.77 17.28 -30.94
N VAL A 37 16.43 18.00 -30.03
CA VAL A 37 16.12 17.97 -28.59
C VAL A 37 14.69 18.42 -28.34
N ASN A 38 14.24 19.50 -28.98
CA ASN A 38 12.85 19.96 -28.87
C ASN A 38 11.85 18.92 -29.39
N HIS A 39 12.18 18.24 -30.48
CA HIS A 39 11.34 17.13 -30.95
C HIS A 39 11.29 15.98 -29.93
N LEU A 40 12.40 15.63 -29.27
CA LEU A 40 12.42 14.64 -28.20
C LEU A 40 11.61 15.10 -26.98
N LYS A 41 11.64 16.38 -26.61
CA LYS A 41 10.79 16.95 -25.55
C LYS A 41 9.30 16.74 -25.88
N THR A 42 8.88 16.99 -27.12
CA THR A 42 7.50 16.70 -27.54
C THR A 42 7.14 15.21 -27.45
N LEU A 43 8.07 14.29 -27.79
CA LEU A 43 7.84 12.86 -27.59
C LEU A 43 7.72 12.50 -26.10
N GLN A 44 8.50 13.14 -25.24
CA GLN A 44 8.42 12.95 -23.79
C GLN A 44 7.08 13.43 -23.22
N GLU A 45 6.56 14.56 -23.72
CA GLU A 45 5.21 15.03 -23.37
C GLU A 45 4.13 14.02 -23.77
N GLN A 46 4.23 13.45 -24.98
CA GLN A 46 3.31 12.39 -25.44
C GLN A 46 3.39 11.13 -24.57
N HIS A 47 4.59 10.75 -24.14
CA HIS A 47 4.78 9.66 -23.19
C HIS A 47 4.12 9.98 -21.84
N GLY A 48 4.29 11.19 -21.31
CA GLY A 48 3.67 11.62 -20.06
C GLY A 48 2.14 11.52 -20.09
N VAL A 49 1.51 11.83 -21.22
CA VAL A 49 0.06 11.65 -21.41
C VAL A 49 -0.35 10.18 -21.29
N LEU A 50 0.41 9.26 -21.90
CA LEU A 50 0.14 7.82 -21.80
C LEU A 50 0.37 7.28 -20.39
N GLU A 51 1.44 7.74 -19.73
CA GLU A 51 1.75 7.38 -18.35
C GLU A 51 0.62 7.79 -17.40
N ALA A 52 0.06 8.99 -17.58
CA ALA A 52 -1.06 9.48 -16.79
C ALA A 52 -2.31 8.58 -16.93
N GLU A 53 -2.58 8.07 -18.14
CA GLU A 53 -3.69 7.11 -18.35
C GLU A 53 -3.38 5.73 -17.74
N PHE A 54 -2.14 5.25 -17.84
CA PHE A 54 -1.71 4.01 -17.19
C PHE A 54 -1.89 4.06 -15.68
N GLU A 55 -1.47 5.16 -15.05
CA GLU A 55 -1.58 5.37 -13.60
C GLU A 55 -3.04 5.40 -13.12
N LYS A 56 -3.95 5.97 -13.91
CA LYS A 56 -5.39 5.90 -13.66
C LYS A 56 -5.89 4.46 -13.66
N GLU A 57 -5.56 3.70 -14.71
CA GLU A 57 -5.98 2.29 -14.81
C GLU A 57 -5.41 1.44 -13.68
N ARG A 58 -4.12 1.62 -13.36
CA ARG A 58 -3.44 0.96 -12.25
C ARG A 58 -4.14 1.23 -10.93
N ARG A 59 -4.50 2.49 -10.65
CA ARG A 59 -5.20 2.86 -9.43
C ARG A 59 -6.58 2.22 -9.31
N LEU A 60 -7.34 2.17 -10.40
CA LEU A 60 -8.64 1.50 -10.40
C LEU A 60 -8.49 0.00 -10.11
N LEU A 61 -7.42 -0.61 -10.62
CA LEU A 61 -7.09 -2.00 -10.38
C LEU A 61 -6.72 -2.24 -8.90
N GLU A 62 -5.89 -1.38 -8.32
CA GLU A 62 -5.53 -1.42 -6.89
C GLU A 62 -6.78 -1.33 -6.00
N LEU A 63 -7.65 -0.33 -6.24
CA LEU A 63 -8.90 -0.15 -5.49
C LEU A 63 -9.86 -1.35 -5.63
N LYS A 64 -9.85 -2.02 -6.78
CA LYS A 64 -10.64 -3.25 -6.98
C LYS A 64 -10.12 -4.39 -6.11
N TYR A 65 -8.82 -4.65 -6.17
CA TYR A 65 -8.23 -5.78 -5.43
C TYR A 65 -8.17 -5.54 -3.94
N GLU A 66 -8.02 -4.29 -3.49
CA GLU A 66 -8.13 -3.93 -2.08
C GLU A 66 -9.46 -4.42 -1.49
N LYS A 67 -10.58 -4.15 -2.17
CA LYS A 67 -11.92 -4.62 -1.75
C LYS A 67 -12.04 -6.14 -1.73
N LEU A 68 -11.34 -6.83 -2.64
CA LEU A 68 -11.33 -8.30 -2.68
C LEU A 68 -10.49 -8.90 -1.55
N TYR A 69 -9.46 -8.19 -1.07
CA TYR A 69 -8.64 -8.62 0.06
C TYR A 69 -9.26 -8.32 1.42
N GLN A 70 -10.08 -7.26 1.54
CA GLN A 70 -10.76 -6.90 2.79
C GLN A 70 -11.45 -8.07 3.54
N PRO A 71 -12.22 -8.97 2.90
CA PRO A 71 -12.81 -10.11 3.61
C PRO A 71 -11.75 -11.09 4.14
N LEU A 72 -10.65 -11.30 3.42
CA LEU A 72 -9.55 -12.18 3.86
C LEU A 72 -8.84 -11.61 5.08
N TYR A 73 -8.61 -10.29 5.10
CA TYR A 73 -7.97 -9.62 6.24
C TYR A 73 -8.90 -9.54 7.45
N SER A 74 -10.20 -9.34 7.23
CA SER A 74 -11.20 -9.41 8.29
C SER A 74 -11.24 -10.80 8.91
N GLU A 75 -11.17 -11.86 8.10
CA GLU A 75 -11.10 -13.23 8.60
C GLU A 75 -9.81 -13.50 9.36
N ARG A 76 -8.65 -13.07 8.84
CA ARG A 76 -7.37 -13.15 9.55
C ARG A 76 -7.45 -12.49 10.93
N ALA A 77 -8.03 -11.29 11.02
CA ALA A 77 -8.15 -10.58 12.28
C ALA A 77 -8.93 -11.39 13.33
N LEU A 78 -10.05 -12.01 12.93
CA LEU A 78 -10.85 -12.88 13.82
C LEU A 78 -10.09 -14.12 14.27
N VAL A 79 -9.28 -14.72 13.41
CA VAL A 79 -8.45 -15.89 13.76
C VAL A 79 -7.31 -15.49 14.70
N VAL A 80 -6.65 -14.36 14.43
CA VAL A 80 -5.55 -13.84 15.26
C VAL A 80 -6.04 -13.45 16.65
N SER A 81 -7.23 -12.83 16.77
CA SER A 81 -7.82 -12.48 18.06
C SER A 81 -8.38 -13.69 18.83
N GLY A 82 -8.65 -14.81 18.14
CA GLY A 82 -9.33 -15.97 18.70
C GLY A 82 -10.85 -15.85 18.73
N ASP A 83 -11.42 -14.84 18.07
CA ASP A 83 -12.88 -14.70 17.91
C ASP A 83 -13.45 -15.73 16.91
N LYS A 84 -12.59 -16.31 16.06
CA LYS A 84 -12.93 -17.41 15.15
C LYS A 84 -11.93 -18.55 15.30
N GLU A 85 -12.43 -19.70 15.75
CA GLU A 85 -11.68 -20.94 15.75
C GLU A 85 -11.58 -21.53 14.33
N VAL A 86 -10.39 -22.03 14.00
CA VAL A 86 -10.13 -22.76 12.75
C VAL A 86 -9.91 -24.21 13.11
N ALA A 87 -10.67 -25.11 12.50
CA ALA A 87 -10.51 -26.55 12.74
C ALA A 87 -9.06 -26.96 12.45
N THR A 88 -8.40 -27.52 13.46
CA THR A 88 -7.03 -28.01 13.31
C THR A 88 -7.07 -29.49 12.94
N ALA A 89 -6.04 -29.99 12.26
CA ALA A 89 -5.93 -31.42 11.97
C ALA A 89 -5.83 -32.28 13.26
N GLU A 90 -5.56 -31.64 14.41
CA GLU A 90 -5.39 -32.24 15.74
C GLU A 90 -6.72 -32.40 16.51
N ASP A 91 -7.83 -31.81 16.04
CA ASP A 91 -9.17 -31.97 16.64
C ASP A 91 -9.72 -33.41 16.59
N LYS A 92 -8.95 -34.37 16.06
CA LYS A 92 -9.26 -35.81 16.11
C LYS A 92 -8.61 -36.55 17.28
N ALA A 93 -7.74 -35.93 18.07
CA ALA A 93 -7.09 -36.61 19.18
C ALA A 93 -6.73 -35.66 20.34
N ALA A 94 -7.39 -35.87 21.47
CA ALA A 94 -7.06 -35.43 22.82
C ALA A 94 -7.53 -34.02 23.26
N GLU A 95 -8.67 -34.01 23.97
CA GLU A 95 -8.97 -33.02 25.01
C GLU A 95 -7.99 -33.23 26.19
N THR A 96 -7.07 -32.29 26.38
CA THR A 96 -6.42 -32.05 27.68
C THR A 96 -6.54 -30.57 28.00
N GLU A 97 -7.29 -30.25 29.05
CA GLU A 97 -7.81 -28.91 29.40
C GLU A 97 -6.80 -27.87 29.91
N GLU A 98 -5.49 -28.07 29.78
CA GLU A 98 -4.49 -27.14 30.35
C GLU A 98 -3.63 -26.48 29.26
N THR A 99 -4.28 -25.69 28.39
CA THR A 99 -3.80 -24.43 27.78
C THR A 99 -4.68 -24.11 26.55
N LYS A 100 -5.91 -23.63 26.74
CA LYS A 100 -6.63 -22.97 25.64
C LYS A 100 -5.99 -21.59 25.42
N THR A 101 -4.94 -21.53 24.63
CA THR A 101 -4.43 -20.27 24.08
C THR A 101 -5.48 -19.76 23.10
N VAL A 102 -6.20 -18.71 23.47
CA VAL A 102 -7.17 -18.04 22.59
C VAL A 102 -6.41 -17.22 21.55
N GLY A 103 -6.68 -17.45 20.28
CA GLY A 103 -6.05 -16.74 19.17
C GLY A 103 -4.55 -17.01 19.01
N ILE A 104 -3.82 -16.04 18.43
CA ILE A 104 -2.38 -16.11 18.21
C ILE A 104 -1.69 -14.96 18.97
N PRO A 105 -1.19 -15.20 20.20
CA PRO A 105 -0.55 -14.17 21.01
C PRO A 105 0.62 -13.50 20.31
N GLN A 106 0.72 -12.17 20.45
CA GLN A 106 1.82 -11.34 19.93
C GLN A 106 2.04 -11.47 18.41
N PHE A 107 1.01 -11.85 17.65
CA PHE A 107 1.11 -12.07 16.19
C PHE A 107 1.77 -10.89 15.46
N TRP A 108 1.25 -9.67 15.63
CA TRP A 108 1.76 -8.49 14.94
C TRP A 108 3.13 -8.02 15.43
N MET A 109 3.40 -8.13 16.73
CA MET A 109 4.71 -7.84 17.28
C MET A 109 5.78 -8.72 16.61
N LYS A 110 5.53 -10.03 16.55
CA LYS A 110 6.44 -10.98 15.88
C LYS A 110 6.54 -10.70 14.38
N ALA A 111 5.43 -10.34 13.73
CA ALA A 111 5.43 -9.99 12.31
C ALA A 111 6.33 -8.78 12.02
N PHE A 112 6.24 -7.71 12.83
CA PHE A 112 7.08 -6.52 12.67
C PHE A 112 8.55 -6.77 13.00
N LEU A 113 8.86 -7.58 14.01
CA LEU A 113 10.24 -7.93 14.34
C LEU A 113 10.90 -8.82 13.30
N ASN A 114 10.12 -9.54 12.48
CA ASN A 114 10.65 -10.38 11.41
C ASN A 114 10.94 -9.57 10.12
N HIS A 115 10.52 -8.31 10.04
CA HIS A 115 10.75 -7.46 8.87
C HIS A 115 11.87 -6.43 9.15
N PRO A 116 12.97 -6.42 8.36
CA PRO A 116 14.20 -5.68 8.71
C PRO A 116 14.02 -4.17 8.95
N GLU A 117 13.12 -3.52 8.22
CA GLU A 117 12.91 -2.07 8.35
C GLU A 117 12.09 -1.72 9.59
N THR A 118 11.15 -2.58 9.98
CA THR A 118 10.28 -2.32 11.14
C THR A 118 10.92 -2.77 12.44
N GLU A 119 11.74 -3.82 12.42
CA GLU A 119 12.51 -4.28 13.57
C GLU A 119 13.41 -3.16 14.11
N GLN A 120 14.10 -2.45 13.21
CA GLN A 120 15.00 -1.34 13.58
C GLN A 120 14.28 -0.14 14.19
N LEU A 121 12.97 -0.01 13.97
CA LEU A 121 12.16 1.08 14.51
C LEU A 121 11.55 0.75 15.88
N ILE A 122 11.52 -0.53 16.27
CA ILE A 122 10.88 -1.00 17.50
C ILE A 122 11.94 -1.14 18.60
N THR A 123 11.67 -0.56 19.75
CA THR A 123 12.53 -0.66 20.94
C THR A 123 11.89 -1.51 22.04
N ASP A 124 12.67 -1.94 23.03
CA ASP A 124 12.17 -2.68 24.20
C ASP A 124 11.04 -1.94 24.94
N ARG A 125 11.01 -0.60 24.86
CA ARG A 125 9.98 0.24 25.48
C ARG A 125 8.62 0.11 24.78
N ASP A 126 8.61 -0.19 23.49
CA ASP A 126 7.40 -0.26 22.67
C ASP A 126 6.73 -1.64 22.76
N MET A 127 7.49 -2.67 23.14
CA MET A 127 7.03 -4.06 23.23
C MET A 127 5.73 -4.22 24.02
N PRO A 128 5.58 -3.66 25.23
CA PRO A 128 4.32 -3.79 25.99
C PRO A 128 3.11 -3.17 25.29
N ALA A 129 3.30 -2.16 24.43
CA ALA A 129 2.21 -1.57 23.67
C ALA A 129 1.83 -2.46 22.47
N LEU A 130 2.83 -3.03 21.79
CA LEU A 130 2.62 -3.94 20.64
C LEU A 130 1.95 -5.26 21.02
N GLU A 131 2.02 -5.68 22.29
CA GLU A 131 1.26 -6.84 22.78
C GLU A 131 -0.26 -6.67 22.66
N PHE A 132 -0.76 -5.43 22.69
CA PHE A 132 -2.18 -5.13 22.57
C PHE A 132 -2.66 -4.98 21.13
N LEU A 133 -1.74 -5.00 20.14
CA LEU A 133 -2.07 -4.83 18.74
C LEU A 133 -2.75 -6.08 18.18
N LYS A 134 -3.99 -5.92 17.72
CA LYS A 134 -4.87 -7.00 17.22
C LYS A 134 -4.90 -7.05 15.70
N ASP A 135 -4.90 -5.90 15.04
CA ASP A 135 -4.93 -5.83 13.58
C ASP A 135 -4.20 -4.60 13.03
N VAL A 136 -3.71 -4.74 11.81
CA VAL A 136 -3.10 -3.66 11.03
C VAL A 136 -3.75 -3.66 9.65
N LYS A 137 -4.39 -2.55 9.31
CA LYS A 137 -5.11 -2.38 8.05
C LYS A 137 -4.49 -1.27 7.23
N SER A 138 -4.54 -1.43 5.91
CA SER A 138 -4.22 -0.39 4.95
C SER A 138 -5.48 -0.08 4.16
N GLU A 139 -5.83 1.21 4.07
CA GLU A 139 -6.95 1.69 3.28
C GLU A 139 -6.48 2.79 2.32
N SER A 140 -6.73 2.61 1.04
CA SER A 140 -6.44 3.64 0.04
C SER A 140 -7.38 4.83 0.23
N SER A 141 -6.83 6.03 0.12
CA SER A 141 -7.62 7.25 0.16
C SER A 141 -8.44 7.40 -1.11
N THR A 142 -9.69 7.82 -0.94
CA THR A 142 -10.60 8.15 -2.05
C THR A 142 -10.55 9.64 -2.42
N GLU A 143 -9.78 10.43 -1.68
CA GLU A 143 -9.70 11.89 -1.83
C GLU A 143 -8.34 12.36 -2.33
N ASN A 144 -7.26 11.61 -2.05
CA ASN A 144 -5.91 11.93 -2.51
C ASN A 144 -5.13 10.65 -2.90
N ASN A 145 -3.97 10.79 -3.54
CA ASN A 145 -3.10 9.65 -3.90
C ASN A 145 -2.31 9.06 -2.73
N GLY A 146 -2.97 8.97 -1.57
CA GLY A 146 -2.40 8.40 -0.37
C GLY A 146 -3.14 7.16 0.11
N PHE A 147 -2.66 6.64 1.24
CA PHE A 147 -3.28 5.57 1.99
C PHE A 147 -3.17 5.87 3.49
N ARG A 148 -3.96 5.19 4.29
CA ARG A 148 -3.91 5.25 5.75
C ARG A 148 -3.62 3.86 6.28
N LEU A 149 -2.74 3.80 7.29
CA LEU A 149 -2.58 2.62 8.13
C LEU A 149 -3.37 2.80 9.42
N GLU A 150 -4.16 1.79 9.78
CA GLU A 150 -4.91 1.74 11.04
C GLU A 150 -4.39 0.59 11.89
N PHE A 151 -4.10 0.89 13.16
CA PHE A 151 -3.57 -0.04 14.15
C PHE A 151 -4.62 -0.17 15.26
N THR A 152 -5.16 -1.37 15.46
CA THR A 152 -6.27 -1.64 16.40
C THR A 152 -5.94 -2.77 17.35
#